data_AF-A0A833RR93-F1
#
_entry.id   AF-A0A833RR93-F1
#
_cell.length_a   1.000
_cell.length_b   1.000
_cell.length_c   1.000
_cell.angle_alpha   90.00
_cell.angle_beta   90.00
_cell.angle_gamma   90.00
#
_symmetry.space_group_name_H-M   'P 1'
#
loop_
_entity.id
_entity.type
_entity.pdbx_description
1 polymer ?
#
loop_
_entity_poly.entity_id
_entity_poly.type
_entity_poly.pdbx_seq_one_letter_code
_entity_poly.pdbx_strand_id
1 'polypeptide(L)'
;MRSYPNSAVTVYFSWPDPTAPPNWQFLGYISNAKPSAIFKISTLKKNHEFENSNLGIFGVGKISHVAQIGVSVEPIGAIEQQAATVTEATSNTFLEFVQKMLTSFLNYVSSFSVTQSQMTPNPTENFVPLSAIQGWYETFERRLQQNPNFWKA
;
A
#
# COMPACT_ATOMS: atom_id res chain seq x y z
N MET A 1 13.48 -33.55 15.77
CA MET A 1 12.97 -32.26 15.25
C MET A 1 14.15 -31.30 15.21
N ARG A 2 14.72 -31.00 14.03
CA ARG A 2 15.85 -30.07 13.94
C ARG A 2 15.32 -28.65 14.10
N SER A 3 15.55 -28.04 15.26
CA SER A 3 15.38 -26.60 15.47
C SER A 3 16.43 -25.89 14.62
N TYR A 4 16.02 -25.15 13.59
CA TYR A 4 16.88 -24.22 12.87
C TYR A 4 16.83 -22.90 13.63
N PRO A 5 17.84 -22.56 14.45
CA PRO A 5 17.73 -21.45 15.40
C PRO A 5 17.69 -20.07 14.74
N ASN A 6 18.00 -19.98 13.43
CA ASN A 6 18.06 -18.72 12.67
C ASN A 6 17.27 -18.77 11.35
N SER A 7 16.30 -19.68 11.22
CA SER A 7 15.44 -19.74 10.04
C SER A 7 14.04 -19.23 10.34
N ALA A 8 13.48 -18.54 9.37
CA ALA A 8 12.08 -18.16 9.37
C ALA A 8 11.45 -18.58 8.04
N VAL A 9 10.13 -18.53 8.02
CA VAL A 9 9.31 -18.99 6.92
C VAL A 9 8.81 -17.78 6.17
N THR A 10 9.19 -17.63 4.90
CA THR A 10 8.67 -16.61 4.00
C THR A 10 7.37 -17.09 3.37
N VAL A 11 6.41 -16.17 3.26
CA VAL A 11 5.07 -16.44 2.73
C VAL A 11 4.86 -15.62 1.47
N TYR A 12 4.46 -16.28 0.39
CA TYR A 12 4.19 -15.69 -0.91
C TYR A 12 2.77 -16.02 -1.35
N PHE A 13 2.22 -15.18 -2.21
CA PHE A 13 0.91 -15.39 -2.83
C PHE A 13 1.00 -15.21 -4.34
N SER A 14 0.23 -16.02 -5.06
CA SER A 14 0.05 -15.89 -6.50
C SER A 14 -1.43 -15.92 -6.85
N TRP A 15 -1.88 -14.92 -7.62
CA TRP A 15 -3.22 -14.93 -8.20
C TRP A 15 -3.30 -15.99 -9.31
N PRO A 16 -4.47 -16.57 -9.59
CA PRO A 16 -4.63 -17.44 -10.74
C PRO A 16 -4.55 -16.60 -12.02
N ASP A 17 -3.94 -17.19 -13.04
CA ASP A 17 -3.75 -16.56 -14.34
C ASP A 17 -3.94 -17.62 -15.42
N PRO A 18 -4.89 -17.44 -16.36
CA PRO A 18 -5.16 -18.44 -17.39
C PRO A 18 -4.09 -18.47 -18.50
N THR A 19 -3.28 -17.44 -18.64
CA THR A 19 -2.34 -17.31 -19.77
C THR A 19 -0.88 -17.26 -19.36
N ALA A 20 -0.58 -17.15 -18.06
CA ALA A 20 0.79 -17.07 -17.56
C ALA A 20 1.03 -18.03 -16.37
N PRO A 21 2.28 -18.48 -16.17
CA PRO A 21 2.65 -19.24 -14.98
C PRO A 21 2.51 -18.38 -13.71
N PRO A 22 2.45 -19.00 -12.52
CA PRO A 22 2.29 -18.30 -11.24
C PRO A 22 3.35 -17.21 -11.04
N ASN A 23 2.88 -15.99 -10.76
CA ASN A 23 3.73 -14.87 -10.36
C ASN A 23 3.66 -14.69 -8.84
N TRP A 24 4.80 -14.72 -8.15
CA TRP A 24 4.86 -14.81 -6.69
C TRP A 24 5.15 -13.44 -6.06
N GLN A 25 4.20 -12.94 -5.28
CA GLN A 25 4.34 -11.73 -4.49
C GLN A 25 4.64 -12.07 -3.03
N PHE A 26 5.71 -11.49 -2.48
CA PHE A 26 6.07 -11.66 -1.07
C PHE A 26 5.02 -10.97 -0.18
N LEU A 27 4.51 -11.69 0.82
CA LEU A 27 3.56 -11.16 1.80
C LEU A 27 4.23 -10.78 3.11
N GLY A 28 5.21 -11.55 3.54
CA GLY A 28 5.85 -11.42 4.84
C GLY A 28 6.49 -12.71 5.29
N TYR A 29 6.77 -12.81 6.59
CA TYR A 29 7.40 -13.97 7.18
C TYR A 29 6.82 -14.34 8.54
N ILE A 30 7.04 -15.60 8.92
CA ILE A 30 6.64 -16.22 10.19
C ILE A 30 7.91 -16.78 10.83
N SER A 31 8.13 -16.53 12.11
CA SER A 31 9.32 -17.01 12.84
C SER A 31 8.92 -17.66 14.15
N ASN A 32 9.86 -18.31 14.84
CA ASN A 32 9.59 -18.85 16.18
C ASN A 32 9.18 -17.77 17.19
N ALA A 33 9.65 -16.52 17.01
CA ALA A 33 9.26 -15.39 17.85
C ALA A 33 7.85 -14.85 17.51
N LYS A 34 7.42 -15.01 16.26
CA LYS A 34 6.10 -14.62 15.77
C LYS A 34 5.51 -15.74 14.91
N PRO A 35 4.86 -16.74 15.54
CA PRO A 35 4.48 -18.00 14.88
C PRO A 35 3.25 -17.89 13.97
N SER A 36 2.64 -16.70 13.86
CA SER A 36 1.49 -16.46 12.99
C SER A 36 1.47 -15.02 12.45
N ALA A 37 0.82 -14.85 11.30
CA ALA A 37 0.61 -13.56 10.65
C ALA A 37 -0.69 -13.57 9.84
N ILE A 38 -1.30 -12.40 9.67
CA ILE A 38 -2.50 -12.20 8.83
C ILE A 38 -2.11 -11.27 7.68
N PHE A 39 -2.44 -11.68 6.45
CA PHE A 39 -2.14 -10.93 5.25
C PHE A 39 -3.42 -10.60 4.48
N LYS A 40 -3.61 -9.32 4.12
CA LYS A 40 -4.73 -8.89 3.29
C LYS A 40 -4.37 -9.07 1.83
N ILE A 41 -5.03 -10.01 1.16
CA ILE A 41 -4.74 -10.33 -0.25
C ILE A 41 -5.48 -9.44 -1.25
N SER A 42 -6.56 -8.77 -0.86
CA SER A 42 -7.44 -8.03 -1.78
C SER A 42 -6.78 -6.80 -2.44
N THR A 43 -5.67 -6.33 -1.87
CA THR A 43 -4.91 -5.17 -2.35
C THR A 43 -3.66 -5.58 -3.14
N LEU A 44 -3.41 -6.88 -3.27
CA LEU A 44 -2.26 -7.41 -4.00
C LEU A 44 -2.47 -7.20 -5.49
N LYS A 45 -1.42 -6.75 -6.17
CA LYS A 45 -1.41 -6.61 -7.62
C LYS A 45 -1.63 -7.97 -8.28
N LYS A 46 -2.45 -8.01 -9.33
CA LYS A 46 -2.64 -9.20 -10.16
C LYS A 46 -1.35 -9.56 -10.88
N ASN A 47 -1.21 -10.82 -11.30
CA ASN A 47 0.04 -11.32 -11.90
C ASN A 47 0.51 -10.52 -13.13
N HIS A 48 -0.42 -9.93 -13.89
CA HIS A 48 -0.15 -9.09 -15.07
C HIS A 48 0.35 -7.68 -14.72
N GLU A 49 0.21 -7.24 -13.47
CA GLU A 49 0.45 -5.86 -13.03
C GLU A 49 1.84 -5.65 -12.39
N PHE A 50 2.66 -6.71 -12.27
CA PHE A 50 4.02 -6.59 -11.75
C PHE A 50 4.98 -7.55 -12.44
N GLU A 51 6.19 -7.06 -12.73
CA GLU A 51 7.27 -7.89 -13.26
C GLU A 51 7.72 -8.90 -12.20
N ASN A 52 7.89 -10.15 -12.62
CA ASN A 52 8.21 -11.26 -11.73
C ASN A 52 9.68 -11.14 -11.25
N SER A 53 9.88 -10.58 -10.07
CA SER A 53 11.20 -10.46 -9.44
C SER A 53 11.64 -11.72 -8.69
N ASN A 54 10.73 -12.67 -8.46
CA ASN A 54 10.96 -13.91 -7.71
C ASN A 54 11.01 -15.16 -8.62
N LEU A 55 11.45 -14.98 -9.87
CA LEU A 55 11.59 -16.06 -10.86
C LEU A 55 12.59 -17.11 -10.35
N GLY A 56 12.09 -18.17 -9.71
CA GLY A 56 12.89 -19.33 -9.32
C GLY A 56 12.71 -19.82 -7.89
N ILE A 57 12.05 -19.07 -6.99
CA ILE A 57 11.86 -19.53 -5.59
C ILE A 57 11.09 -20.86 -5.55
N PHE A 58 10.06 -21.00 -6.38
CA PHE A 58 9.25 -22.23 -6.48
C PHE A 58 9.39 -22.91 -7.86
N GLY A 59 10.40 -22.53 -8.65
CA GLY A 59 10.56 -22.95 -10.04
C GLY A 59 9.48 -22.40 -10.98
N VAL A 60 9.50 -22.87 -12.24
CA VAL A 60 8.46 -22.53 -13.23
C VAL A 60 7.24 -23.43 -13.00
N GLY A 61 6.25 -22.90 -12.29
CA GLY A 61 4.97 -23.57 -12.07
C GLY A 61 4.15 -23.68 -13.36
N LYS A 62 3.30 -24.72 -13.46
CA LYS A 62 2.29 -24.81 -14.52
C LYS A 62 1.23 -23.72 -14.31
N ILE A 63 0.60 -23.29 -15.40
CA ILE A 63 -0.56 -22.36 -15.39
C ILE A 63 -1.61 -22.90 -14.40
N SER A 64 -1.99 -22.07 -13.43
CA SER A 64 -2.93 -22.42 -12.37
C SER A 64 -4.19 -21.57 -12.47
N HIS A 65 -5.34 -22.23 -12.40
CA HIS A 65 -6.66 -21.59 -12.36
C HIS A 65 -7.14 -21.28 -10.94
N VAL A 66 -6.33 -21.61 -9.92
CA VAL A 66 -6.61 -21.37 -8.50
C VAL A 66 -5.49 -20.55 -7.88
N ALA A 67 -5.83 -19.67 -6.94
CA ALA A 67 -4.86 -18.90 -6.16
C ALA A 67 -3.95 -19.84 -5.34
N GLN A 68 -2.68 -19.49 -5.20
CA GLN A 68 -1.69 -20.33 -4.53
C GLN A 68 -0.97 -19.57 -3.41
N ILE A 69 -0.67 -20.29 -2.32
CA ILE A 69 0.19 -19.83 -1.24
C ILE A 69 1.50 -20.60 -1.34
N GLY A 70 2.60 -19.87 -1.45
CA GLY A 70 3.96 -20.40 -1.51
C GLY A 70 4.65 -20.17 -0.17
N VAL A 71 5.35 -21.19 0.33
CA VAL A 71 6.02 -21.12 1.62
C VAL A 71 7.45 -21.61 1.46
N SER A 72 8.42 -20.77 1.80
CA SER A 72 9.85 -21.07 1.70
C SER A 72 10.52 -20.90 3.07
N VAL A 73 11.53 -21.72 3.35
CA VAL A 73 12.29 -21.67 4.62
C VAL A 73 13.64 -21.04 4.34
N GLU A 74 13.87 -19.86 4.91
CA GLU A 74 15.04 -19.04 4.60
C GLU A 74 15.74 -18.55 5.89
N PRO A 75 17.04 -18.21 5.82
CA PRO A 75 17.75 -17.58 6.94
C PRO A 75 17.16 -16.19 7.25
N ILE A 76 16.93 -15.91 8.53
CA ILE A 76 16.22 -14.70 8.99
C ILE A 76 16.86 -13.39 8.50
N GLY A 77 18.19 -13.32 8.39
CA GLY A 77 18.89 -12.11 7.94
C GLY A 77 18.60 -11.73 6.49
N ALA A 78 18.31 -12.69 5.60
CA ALA A 78 17.90 -12.40 4.23
C ALA A 78 16.44 -11.91 4.16
N ILE A 79 15.59 -12.46 5.03
CA ILE A 79 14.16 -12.15 5.11
C ILE A 79 13.92 -10.71 5.58
N GLU A 80 14.71 -10.23 6.56
CA GLU A 80 14.56 -8.87 7.08
C GLU A 80 14.77 -7.81 5.99
N GLN A 81 15.73 -8.02 5.09
CA GLN A 81 15.96 -7.12 3.95
C GLN A 81 14.77 -7.12 2.97
N GLN A 82 14.19 -8.30 2.69
CA GLN A 82 13.02 -8.42 1.81
C GLN A 82 11.73 -7.88 2.44
N ALA A 83 11.59 -7.99 3.77
CA ALA A 83 10.46 -7.43 4.50
C ALA A 83 10.51 -5.89 4.56
N ALA A 84 11.71 -5.30 4.64
CA ALA A 84 11.88 -3.85 4.61
C ALA A 84 11.38 -3.26 3.28
N THR A 85 11.74 -3.86 2.14
CA THR A 85 11.36 -3.34 0.81
C THR A 85 9.84 -3.36 0.57
N VAL A 86 9.13 -4.38 1.04
CA VAL A 86 7.65 -4.44 0.92
C VAL A 86 6.95 -3.43 1.83
N THR A 87 7.50 -3.19 3.02
CA THR A 87 6.99 -2.18 3.94
C THR A 87 7.15 -0.76 3.36
N GLU A 88 8.30 -0.48 2.75
CA GLU A 88 8.56 0.79 2.05
C GLU A 88 7.64 0.98 0.84
N ALA A 89 7.50 -0.03 -0.02
CA ALA A 89 6.63 0.04 -1.20
C ALA A 89 5.16 0.35 -0.82
N THR A 90 4.64 -0.31 0.21
CA THR A 90 3.26 -0.08 0.69
C THR A 90 3.08 1.34 1.24
N SER A 91 4.08 1.83 1.97
CA SER A 91 4.07 3.19 2.54
C SER A 91 4.08 4.25 1.44
N ASN A 92 4.87 4.03 0.38
CA ASN A 92 4.95 4.95 -0.77
C ASN A 92 3.62 5.03 -1.53
N THR A 93 2.98 3.90 -1.83
CA THR A 93 1.66 3.90 -2.51
C THR A 93 0.58 4.62 -1.70
N PHE A 94 0.59 4.47 -0.37
CA PHE A 94 -0.36 5.20 0.49
C PHE A 94 -0.11 6.71 0.46
N LEU A 95 1.15 7.15 0.54
CA LEU A 95 1.49 8.57 0.45
C LEU A 95 1.08 9.17 -0.90
N GLU A 96 1.36 8.47 -2.01
CA GLU A 96 0.93 8.88 -3.35
C GLU A 96 -0.60 9.04 -3.44
N PHE A 97 -1.35 8.08 -2.89
CA PHE A 97 -2.81 8.16 -2.85
C PHE A 97 -3.29 9.39 -2.08
N VAL A 98 -2.75 9.63 -0.88
CA VAL A 98 -3.14 10.77 -0.05
C VAL A 98 -2.82 12.09 -0.75
N GLN A 99 -1.63 12.21 -1.35
CA GLN A 99 -1.25 13.40 -2.13
C GLN A 99 -2.22 13.64 -3.29
N LYS A 100 -2.55 12.62 -4.08
CA LYS A 100 -3.51 12.75 -5.20
C LYS A 100 -4.91 13.13 -4.71
N MET A 101 -5.35 12.56 -3.59
CA MET A 101 -6.64 12.86 -2.99
C MET A 101 -6.73 14.33 -2.54
N LEU A 102 -5.71 14.82 -1.83
CA LEU A 102 -5.65 16.21 -1.38
C LEU A 102 -5.63 17.19 -2.57
N THR A 103 -4.82 16.90 -3.59
CA THR A 103 -4.77 17.73 -4.81
C THR A 103 -6.12 17.74 -5.54
N SER A 104 -6.78 16.59 -5.67
CA SER A 104 -8.12 16.49 -6.26
C SER A 104 -9.14 17.33 -5.49
N PHE A 105 -9.13 17.23 -4.16
CA PHE A 105 -10.01 18.01 -3.28
C PHE A 105 -9.77 19.52 -3.43
N LEU A 106 -8.51 19.97 -3.41
CA LEU A 106 -8.14 21.38 -3.57
C LEU A 106 -8.56 21.92 -4.94
N ASN A 107 -8.37 21.15 -6.01
CA ASN A 107 -8.80 21.53 -7.35
C ASN A 107 -10.32 21.69 -7.43
N TYR A 108 -11.07 20.75 -6.83
CA TYR A 108 -12.52 20.80 -6.78
C TYR A 108 -13.00 22.05 -6.04
N VAL A 109 -12.56 22.27 -4.80
CA VAL A 109 -13.03 23.41 -4.00
C VAL A 109 -12.60 24.75 -4.61
N SER A 110 -11.38 24.84 -5.14
CA SER A 110 -10.89 26.06 -5.79
C SER A 110 -11.71 26.42 -7.03
N SER A 111 -12.32 25.45 -7.71
CA SER A 111 -13.21 25.73 -8.86
C SER A 111 -14.51 26.46 -8.48
N PHE A 112 -14.91 26.40 -7.21
CA PHE A 112 -16.05 27.14 -6.66
C PHE A 112 -15.63 28.45 -5.99
N SER A 113 -14.33 28.80 -6.04
CA SER A 113 -13.86 30.05 -5.45
C SER A 113 -14.42 31.23 -6.23
N VAL A 114 -15.11 32.12 -5.50
CA VAL A 114 -15.67 33.35 -6.02
C VAL A 114 -15.26 34.50 -5.12
N THR A 115 -15.00 35.65 -5.73
CA THR A 115 -14.74 36.88 -4.97
C THR A 115 -16.05 37.48 -4.48
N GLN A 116 -16.02 38.33 -3.44
CA GLN A 116 -17.24 38.96 -2.91
C GLN A 116 -17.99 39.78 -3.97
N SER A 117 -17.30 40.33 -4.96
CA SER A 117 -17.91 41.06 -6.08
C SER A 117 -18.65 40.16 -7.08
N GLN A 118 -18.37 38.85 -7.09
CA GLN A 118 -19.01 37.86 -7.95
C GLN A 118 -20.10 37.05 -7.22
N MET A 119 -20.23 37.23 -5.90
CA MET A 119 -21.22 36.52 -5.10
C MET A 119 -22.63 37.08 -5.35
N THR A 120 -23.59 36.19 -5.58
CA THR A 120 -25.01 36.52 -5.53
C THR A 120 -25.52 36.39 -4.09
N PRO A 121 -26.45 37.26 -3.63
CA PRO A 121 -26.96 37.17 -2.27
C PRO A 121 -27.67 35.83 -2.03
N ASN A 122 -27.07 34.97 -1.21
CA ASN A 122 -27.64 33.70 -0.76
C ASN A 122 -27.58 33.61 0.77
N PRO A 123 -28.61 34.07 1.49
CA PRO A 123 -28.60 34.15 2.96
C PRO A 123 -28.66 32.77 3.65
N THR A 124 -28.87 31.68 2.90
CA THR A 124 -28.90 30.31 3.44
C THR A 124 -27.58 29.56 3.29
N GLU A 125 -26.60 30.13 2.58
CA GLU A 125 -25.35 29.46 2.23
C GLU A 125 -24.18 29.94 3.09
N ASN A 126 -23.41 28.99 3.61
CA ASN A 126 -22.21 29.27 4.39
C ASN A 126 -20.98 29.27 3.48
N PHE A 127 -20.21 30.35 3.52
CA PHE A 127 -18.98 30.48 2.74
C PHE A 127 -17.75 30.26 3.63
N VAL A 128 -16.82 29.44 3.15
CA VAL A 128 -15.51 29.23 3.78
C VAL A 128 -14.46 29.99 2.97
N PRO A 129 -13.63 30.85 3.59
CA PRO A 129 -12.59 31.57 2.87
C PRO A 129 -11.54 30.59 2.33
N LEU A 130 -11.10 30.80 1.09
CA LEU A 130 -10.11 29.94 0.43
C LEU A 130 -8.80 29.84 1.25
N SER A 131 -8.43 30.91 1.95
CA SER A 131 -7.26 30.94 2.86
C SER A 131 -7.35 29.95 4.01
N ALA A 132 -8.55 29.69 4.55
CA ALA A 132 -8.73 28.69 5.60
C ALA A 132 -8.49 27.27 5.07
N ILE A 133 -8.92 26.99 3.83
CA ILE A 133 -8.72 25.71 3.16
C ILE A 133 -7.25 25.51 2.82
N GLN A 134 -6.57 26.55 2.34
CA GLN A 134 -5.14 26.51 2.08
C GLN A 134 -4.33 26.27 3.37
N GLY A 135 -4.63 26.99 4.45
CA GLY A 135 -3.98 26.77 5.75
C GLY A 135 -4.24 25.37 6.33
N TRP A 136 -5.45 24.82 6.11
CA TRP A 136 -5.75 23.43 6.45
C TRP A 136 -4.91 22.45 5.64
N TYR A 137 -4.81 22.66 4.31
CA TYR A 137 -4.01 21.81 3.42
C TYR A 137 -2.54 21.77 3.83
N GLU A 138 -1.92 22.94 4.06
CA GLU A 138 -0.52 23.04 4.51
C GLU A 138 -0.31 22.36 5.86
N THR A 139 -1.26 22.52 6.78
CA THR A 139 -1.22 21.84 8.08
C THR A 139 -1.36 20.32 7.94
N PHE A 140 -2.24 19.85 7.07
CA PHE A 140 -2.46 18.44 6.79
C PHE A 140 -1.19 17.82 6.18
N GLU A 141 -0.63 18.46 5.15
CA GLU A 141 0.58 17.98 4.48
C GLU A 141 1.76 17.89 5.45
N ARG A 142 1.97 18.91 6.28
CA ARG A 142 3.01 18.89 7.32
C ARG A 142 2.83 17.74 8.31
N ARG A 143 1.59 17.48 8.76
CA ARG A 143 1.30 16.36 9.67
C ARG A 143 1.51 15.00 9.00
N LEU A 144 1.15 14.89 7.72
CA LEU A 144 1.34 13.68 6.94
C LEU A 144 2.83 13.33 6.76
N GLN A 145 3.66 14.32 6.45
CA GLN A 145 5.12 14.16 6.32
C GLN A 145 5.77 13.72 7.64
N GLN A 146 5.29 14.24 8.78
CA GLN A 146 5.80 13.87 10.10
C GLN A 146 5.35 12.48 10.55
N ASN A 147 4.09 12.13 10.28
CA ASN A 147 3.53 10.84 10.67
C ASN A 147 2.43 10.41 9.68
N PRO A 148 2.69 9.44 8.78
CA PRO A 148 1.70 8.95 7.81
C PRO A 148 0.40 8.41 8.43
N ASN A 149 0.40 8.04 9.71
CA ASN A 149 -0.75 7.48 10.44
C ASN A 149 -1.41 8.48 11.40
N PHE A 150 -1.11 9.79 11.33
CA PHE A 150 -1.64 10.79 12.28
C PHE A 150 -3.18 10.85 12.36
N TRP A 151 -3.86 10.43 11.30
CA TRP A 151 -5.32 10.50 11.14
C TRP A 151 -6.07 9.26 11.66
N LYS A 152 -5.36 8.19 12.08
CA LYS A 152 -5.95 6.92 12.54
C LYS A 152 -6.28 6.88 14.05
N ALA A 153 -6.27 8.02 14.74
CA ALA A 153 -6.56 8.11 16.17
C ALA A 153 -8.05 7.93 16.49
#